data_AF-A0A1V6A6I8-F1
#
_entry.id   AF-A0A1V6A6I8-F1
#
_cell.length_a   1.000
_cell.length_b   1.000
_cell.length_c   1.000
_cell.angle_alpha   90.00
_cell.angle_beta   90.00
_cell.angle_gamma   90.00
#
_symmetry.space_group_name_H-M   'P 1'
#
loop_
_entity.id
_entity.type
_entity.pdbx_description
1 polymer ?
#
loop_
_entity_poly.entity_id
_entity_poly.type
_entity_poly.pdbx_seq_one_letter_code
_entity_poly.pdbx_strand_id
1 'polypeptide(L)'
;MASAYTPGLKIVSKTLVEKDRKLPLLGEVRVKKGDKVKAESVVASTNLPGNVFMVNIANLLSIEPHEIKDFLKKKEGDRVEKDDIIAETTGFFGFFKSCVRSPIKGSIENLSTATGQAVLREPPIPVEVHAYVDGEIDDIYPNEGVKIKTTATYIQGIFGIGGEVTGLLEVVSSSPDAVLEKDDIKPVHAGKIIVGGSLVTAEALQKAIDVGVRGVIVGGYDAHDLKEFLGYDLGVAITGTEEKGITLVVTEGFGKIQMAHKTYELLKAAEGMKTSINGATQIRAGVIRPEVIIPLIVEAHDEQVHQGNNGMLVGTSVRIIRQPHFGEVAKVVNLPEKPVVIESEAKVRVVDIETTSGLKLTLPRANVEIIEE
;
A
#
# COMPACT_ATOMS: atom_id res chain seq x y z
N MET A 1 -6.62 -22.50 -19.36
CA MET A 1 -7.60 -22.95 -18.36
C MET A 1 -7.82 -21.80 -17.39
N ALA A 2 -8.95 -21.12 -17.45
CA ALA A 2 -9.24 -19.98 -16.57
C ALA A 2 -9.71 -20.51 -15.21
N SER A 3 -8.79 -20.56 -14.24
CA SER A 3 -9.12 -20.81 -12.83
C SER A 3 -10.17 -19.80 -12.39
N ALA A 4 -11.28 -20.29 -11.85
CA ALA A 4 -12.35 -19.42 -11.36
C ALA A 4 -11.81 -18.61 -10.17
N TYR A 5 -11.81 -17.29 -10.30
CA TYR A 5 -11.57 -16.37 -9.17
C TYR A 5 -12.56 -16.73 -8.06
N THR A 6 -12.04 -17.35 -7.00
CA THR A 6 -12.81 -17.53 -5.78
C THR A 6 -12.42 -16.37 -4.88
N PRO A 7 -13.36 -15.49 -4.52
CA PRO A 7 -13.06 -14.42 -3.57
C PRO A 7 -12.68 -15.07 -2.24
N GLY A 8 -11.44 -14.87 -1.81
CA GLY A 8 -10.88 -15.33 -0.55
C GLY A 8 -9.57 -14.62 -0.30
N LEU A 9 -9.26 -14.32 0.97
CA LEU A 9 -7.95 -13.80 1.35
C LEU A 9 -6.94 -14.95 1.28
N LYS A 10 -5.81 -14.72 0.62
CA LYS A 10 -4.75 -15.73 0.53
C LYS A 10 -3.98 -15.80 1.84
N ILE A 11 -3.98 -16.96 2.50
CA ILE A 11 -3.28 -17.21 3.76
C ILE A 11 -2.50 -18.51 3.62
N VAL A 12 -1.20 -18.39 3.33
CA VAL A 12 -0.35 -19.54 3.00
C VAL A 12 0.94 -19.51 3.80
N SER A 13 1.30 -20.67 4.38
CA SER A 13 2.50 -20.83 5.20
C SER A 13 3.79 -20.73 4.41
N LYS A 14 3.81 -21.21 3.15
CA LYS A 14 4.98 -21.18 2.25
C LYS A 14 4.49 -21.00 0.81
N THR A 15 4.89 -19.90 0.17
CA THR A 15 4.61 -19.65 -1.23
C THR A 15 5.73 -18.82 -1.86
N LEU A 16 5.87 -18.87 -3.18
CA LEU A 16 6.69 -17.91 -3.91
C LEU A 16 5.91 -16.59 -4.01
N VAL A 17 6.46 -15.54 -3.43
CA VAL A 17 5.95 -14.17 -3.51
C VAL A 17 6.80 -13.41 -4.52
N GLU A 18 6.13 -12.80 -5.50
CA GLU A 18 6.75 -11.90 -6.47
C GLU A 18 6.31 -10.46 -6.19
N LYS A 19 7.24 -9.52 -6.31
CA LYS A 19 6.99 -8.09 -6.12
C LYS A 19 7.60 -7.27 -7.24
N ASP A 20 6.75 -6.60 -7.99
CA ASP A 20 7.16 -5.58 -8.94
C ASP A 20 7.48 -4.29 -8.19
N ARG A 21 8.71 -3.80 -8.38
CA ARG A 21 9.26 -2.59 -7.77
C ARG A 21 9.58 -1.61 -8.89
N LYS A 22 8.61 -0.77 -9.24
CA LYS A 22 8.64 0.11 -10.42
C LYS A 22 8.64 1.58 -10.03
N LEU A 23 9.40 2.36 -10.76
CA LEU A 23 9.47 3.81 -10.67
C LEU A 23 8.24 4.45 -11.35
N PRO A 24 7.79 5.61 -10.86
CA PRO A 24 6.71 6.38 -11.48
C PRO A 24 7.12 7.02 -12.81
N LEU A 25 8.43 7.20 -13.04
CA LEU A 25 9.04 7.72 -14.26
C LEU A 25 10.30 6.91 -14.56
N LEU A 26 10.76 6.95 -15.81
CA LEU A 26 12.04 6.36 -16.19
C LEU A 26 13.16 6.94 -15.30
N GLY A 27 14.10 6.09 -14.92
CA GLY A 27 15.22 6.41 -14.05
C GLY A 27 16.31 5.35 -14.14
N GLU A 28 16.97 5.09 -13.02
CA GLU A 28 18.11 4.19 -12.93
C GLU A 28 17.75 2.96 -12.09
N VAL A 29 18.04 1.77 -12.62
CA VAL A 29 17.99 0.51 -11.87
C VAL A 29 19.37 0.23 -11.32
N ARG A 30 19.47 0.04 -9.99
CA ARG A 30 20.76 -0.04 -9.26
C ARG A 30 21.25 -1.46 -9.00
N VAL A 31 20.50 -2.47 -9.44
CA VAL A 31 20.74 -3.90 -9.18
C VAL A 31 20.69 -4.71 -10.47
N LYS A 32 21.15 -5.96 -10.42
CA LYS A 32 21.17 -6.90 -11.53
C LYS A 32 20.33 -8.15 -11.21
N LYS A 33 19.92 -8.84 -12.26
CA LYS A 33 19.24 -10.13 -12.13
C LYS A 33 20.12 -11.13 -11.35
N GLY A 34 19.52 -11.83 -10.39
CA GLY A 34 20.20 -12.76 -9.48
C GLY A 34 20.80 -12.12 -8.23
N ASP A 35 20.79 -10.79 -8.10
CA ASP A 35 21.28 -10.14 -6.87
C ASP A 35 20.37 -10.48 -5.69
N LYS A 36 20.98 -10.75 -4.53
CA LYS A 36 20.26 -10.85 -3.25
C LYS A 36 20.14 -9.48 -2.62
N VAL A 37 18.91 -9.09 -2.27
CA VAL A 37 18.60 -7.78 -1.71
C VAL A 37 17.91 -7.92 -0.37
N LYS A 38 18.17 -6.97 0.53
CA LYS A 38 17.37 -6.76 1.74
C LYS A 38 16.19 -5.85 1.41
N ALA A 39 15.11 -5.94 2.16
CA ALA A 39 13.92 -5.12 2.00
C ALA A 39 14.20 -3.61 1.96
N GLU A 40 15.18 -3.13 2.73
CA GLU A 40 15.61 -1.72 2.78
C GLU A 40 16.56 -1.32 1.65
N SER A 41 16.92 -2.24 0.74
CA SER A 41 17.82 -1.93 -0.37
C SER A 41 17.09 -1.09 -1.41
N VAL A 42 17.70 0.01 -1.84
CA VAL A 42 17.21 0.80 -2.98
C VAL A 42 17.51 0.04 -4.26
N VAL A 43 16.46 -0.38 -4.98
CA VAL A 43 16.58 -1.16 -6.22
C VAL A 43 16.50 -0.30 -7.47
N ALA A 44 15.80 0.83 -7.39
CA ALA A 44 15.68 1.80 -8.46
C ALA A 44 15.48 3.21 -7.92
N SER A 45 15.88 4.23 -8.70
CA SER A 45 15.69 5.63 -8.33
C SER A 45 15.43 6.53 -9.53
N THR A 46 14.66 7.59 -9.34
CA THR A 46 14.45 8.66 -10.33
C THR A 46 14.32 10.02 -9.64
N ASN A 47 14.26 11.10 -10.42
CA ASN A 47 13.97 12.44 -9.93
C ASN A 47 12.67 12.92 -10.58
N LEU A 48 11.63 13.13 -9.77
CA LEU A 48 10.41 13.77 -10.23
C LEU A 48 10.67 15.25 -10.52
N PRO A 49 10.09 15.82 -11.59
CA PRO A 49 10.13 17.26 -11.81
C PRO A 49 9.56 18.01 -10.60
N GLY A 50 10.26 19.05 -10.14
CA GLY A 50 9.73 19.93 -9.11
C GLY A 50 8.50 20.71 -9.59
N ASN A 51 7.72 21.21 -8.64
CA ASN A 51 6.50 21.97 -8.93
C ASN A 51 6.82 23.24 -9.73
N VAL A 52 5.87 23.65 -10.57
CA VAL A 52 5.98 24.84 -11.42
C VAL A 52 5.17 25.98 -10.82
N PHE A 53 5.78 27.16 -10.76
CA PHE A 53 5.19 28.38 -10.25
C PHE A 53 5.22 29.47 -11.33
N MET A 54 4.07 30.06 -11.59
CA MET A 54 3.92 31.17 -12.53
C MET A 54 3.95 32.49 -11.77
N VAL A 55 4.85 33.40 -12.16
CA VAL A 55 4.94 34.75 -11.58
C VAL A 55 4.71 35.78 -12.68
N ASN A 56 3.66 36.59 -12.54
CA ASN A 56 3.33 37.63 -13.50
C ASN A 56 4.11 38.91 -13.21
N ILE A 57 5.33 39.01 -13.75
CA ILE A 57 6.23 40.15 -13.55
C ILE A 57 5.61 41.45 -14.06
N ALA A 58 5.04 41.42 -15.27
CA ALA A 58 4.45 42.59 -15.89
C ALA A 58 3.33 43.20 -15.04
N ASN A 59 2.42 42.35 -14.53
CA ASN A 59 1.34 42.79 -13.65
C ASN A 59 1.88 43.32 -12.31
N LEU A 60 2.81 42.59 -11.68
CA LEU A 60 3.38 42.97 -10.38
C LEU A 60 4.20 44.27 -10.43
N LEU A 61 4.82 44.58 -11.57
CA LEU A 61 5.55 45.84 -11.79
C LEU A 61 4.71 46.93 -12.48
N SER A 62 3.50 46.61 -12.93
CA SER A 62 2.63 47.51 -13.72
C SER A 62 3.32 48.04 -14.99
N ILE A 63 3.93 47.15 -15.77
CA ILE A 63 4.62 47.42 -17.04
C ILE A 63 4.02 46.58 -18.16
N GLU A 64 4.34 46.89 -19.41
CA GLU A 64 3.92 46.07 -20.55
C GLU A 64 4.73 44.76 -20.62
N PRO A 65 4.12 43.63 -21.08
CA PRO A 65 4.80 42.33 -21.17
C PRO A 65 6.16 42.33 -21.87
N HIS A 66 6.31 43.15 -22.91
CA HIS A 66 7.55 43.20 -23.70
C HIS A 66 8.69 43.94 -22.98
N GLU A 67 8.37 44.76 -21.98
CA GLU A 67 9.31 45.59 -21.22
C GLU A 67 9.98 44.84 -20.07
N ILE A 68 9.50 43.64 -19.69
CA ILE A 68 10.03 42.92 -18.52
C ILE A 68 11.55 42.76 -18.56
N LYS A 69 12.14 42.63 -19.76
CA LYS A 69 13.59 42.43 -19.97
C LYS A 69 14.44 43.55 -19.38
N ASP A 70 13.91 44.78 -19.35
CA ASP A 70 14.64 45.95 -18.87
C ASP A 70 14.69 46.01 -17.33
N PHE A 71 13.86 45.22 -16.66
CA PHE A 71 13.69 45.24 -15.20
C PHE A 71 14.16 43.94 -14.52
N LEU A 72 14.54 42.93 -15.28
CA LEU A 72 15.03 41.65 -14.76
C LEU A 72 16.36 41.82 -13.99
N LYS A 73 16.44 41.20 -12.83
CA LYS A 73 17.67 41.02 -12.02
C LYS A 73 18.26 39.61 -12.15
N LYS A 74 17.47 38.68 -12.67
CA LYS A 74 17.82 37.28 -12.90
C LYS A 74 17.40 36.90 -14.32
N LYS A 75 18.10 35.93 -14.92
CA LYS A 75 17.82 35.42 -16.26
C LYS A 75 17.34 33.97 -16.23
N GLU A 76 16.85 33.49 -17.37
CA GLU A 76 16.56 32.06 -17.56
C GLU A 76 17.80 31.21 -17.21
N GLY A 77 17.57 30.10 -16.51
CA GLY A 77 18.60 29.21 -15.98
C GLY A 77 19.17 29.62 -14.61
N ASP A 78 18.93 30.84 -14.13
CA ASP A 78 19.46 31.27 -12.83
C ASP A 78 18.74 30.57 -11.68
N ARG A 79 19.51 30.27 -10.62
CA ARG A 79 18.97 29.82 -9.34
C ARG A 79 18.44 31.00 -8.53
N VAL A 80 17.36 30.73 -7.79
CA VAL A 80 16.70 31.66 -6.88
C VAL A 80 16.41 30.98 -5.55
N GLU A 81 16.59 31.69 -4.46
CA GLU A 81 16.02 31.33 -3.16
C GLU A 81 14.64 31.99 -3.00
N LYS A 82 13.86 31.53 -2.02
CA LYS A 82 12.61 32.21 -1.67
C LYS A 82 12.91 33.67 -1.28
N ASP A 83 12.08 34.58 -1.77
CA ASP A 83 12.17 36.03 -1.59
C ASP A 83 13.31 36.74 -2.34
N ASP A 84 14.12 36.02 -3.13
CA ASP A 84 15.11 36.63 -4.05
C ASP A 84 14.42 37.57 -5.03
N ILE A 85 15.04 38.73 -5.29
CA ILE A 85 14.53 39.69 -6.27
C ILE A 85 14.79 39.15 -7.69
N ILE A 86 13.70 38.90 -8.42
CA ILE A 86 13.72 38.45 -9.82
C ILE A 86 13.70 39.65 -10.76
N ALA A 87 12.93 40.68 -10.43
CA ALA A 87 12.81 41.91 -11.21
C ALA A 87 12.57 43.12 -10.29
N GLU A 88 13.02 44.30 -10.69
CA GLU A 88 12.93 45.53 -9.91
C GLU A 88 12.85 46.75 -10.83
N THR A 89 11.95 47.69 -10.53
CA THR A 89 11.90 48.98 -11.23
C THR A 89 13.04 49.91 -10.80
N THR A 90 13.47 50.79 -11.70
CA THR A 90 14.53 51.79 -11.43
C THR A 90 14.10 52.88 -10.44
N GLY A 91 12.78 53.12 -10.29
CA GLY A 91 12.21 54.14 -9.39
C GLY A 91 12.47 55.58 -9.86
N PHE A 92 11.88 56.56 -9.18
CA PHE A 92 12.14 57.99 -9.45
C PHE A 92 13.20 58.50 -8.45
N PHE A 93 14.37 58.93 -8.93
CA PHE A 93 15.52 59.30 -8.08
C PHE A 93 15.95 58.21 -7.06
N GLY A 94 15.64 56.94 -7.32
CA GLY A 94 15.95 55.81 -6.44
C GLY A 94 14.91 55.53 -5.34
N PHE A 95 13.84 56.33 -5.24
CA PHE A 95 12.72 56.12 -4.33
C PHE A 95 11.57 55.36 -5.03
N PHE A 96 10.71 54.69 -4.25
CA PHE A 96 9.51 53.96 -4.70
C PHE A 96 9.77 52.83 -5.70
N LYS A 97 10.76 51.97 -5.42
CA LYS A 97 11.00 50.79 -6.25
C LYS A 97 9.98 49.69 -5.96
N SER A 98 9.43 49.12 -7.02
CA SER A 98 8.63 47.89 -6.96
C SER A 98 9.54 46.72 -7.25
N CYS A 99 9.42 45.64 -6.48
CA CYS A 99 10.21 44.43 -6.67
C CYS A 99 9.30 43.22 -6.82
N VAL A 100 9.68 42.32 -7.72
CA VAL A 100 9.11 40.99 -7.85
C VAL A 100 10.06 40.02 -7.21
N ARG A 101 9.54 39.25 -6.26
CA ARG A 101 10.30 38.27 -5.50
C ARG A 101 9.94 36.85 -5.89
N SER A 102 10.90 35.95 -5.77
CA SER A 102 10.65 34.53 -5.99
C SER A 102 9.76 33.96 -4.87
N PRO A 103 8.64 33.28 -5.21
CA PRO A 103 7.83 32.60 -4.20
C PRO A 103 8.47 31.31 -3.68
N ILE A 104 9.51 30.81 -4.38
CA ILE A 104 10.12 29.51 -4.15
C ILE A 104 11.65 29.55 -4.11
N LYS A 105 12.24 28.50 -3.56
CA LYS A 105 13.61 28.10 -3.87
C LYS A 105 13.59 27.25 -5.14
N GLY A 106 14.44 27.54 -6.12
CA GLY A 106 14.45 26.82 -7.39
C GLY A 106 15.26 27.50 -8.48
N SER A 107 14.76 27.44 -9.71
CA SER A 107 15.36 28.08 -10.88
C SER A 107 14.33 28.73 -11.78
N ILE A 108 14.74 29.76 -12.52
CA ILE A 108 13.93 30.37 -13.58
C ILE A 108 14.04 29.50 -14.84
N GLU A 109 12.95 28.86 -15.23
CA GLU A 109 12.90 27.98 -16.41
C GLU A 109 12.65 28.78 -17.69
N ASN A 110 11.76 29.77 -17.63
CA ASN A 110 11.42 30.61 -18.78
C ASN A 110 10.99 32.02 -18.36
N LEU A 111 11.28 33.00 -19.20
CA LEU A 111 10.89 34.40 -19.09
C LEU A 111 10.23 34.84 -20.40
N SER A 112 8.90 34.91 -20.41
CA SER A 112 8.12 35.22 -21.60
C SER A 112 7.87 36.72 -21.72
N THR A 113 8.47 37.36 -22.73
CA THR A 113 8.14 38.75 -23.10
C THR A 113 6.81 38.92 -23.83
N ALA A 114 6.19 37.81 -24.26
CA ALA A 114 4.87 37.86 -24.88
C ALA A 114 3.77 37.99 -23.81
N THR A 115 3.95 37.33 -22.66
CA THR A 115 2.95 37.29 -21.57
C THR A 115 3.38 38.07 -20.33
N GLY A 116 4.64 38.47 -20.22
CA GLY A 116 5.16 39.19 -19.06
C GLY A 116 5.40 38.29 -17.84
N GLN A 117 5.50 36.98 -18.04
CA GLN A 117 5.52 35.98 -16.97
C GLN A 117 6.87 35.27 -16.86
N ALA A 118 7.24 34.94 -15.63
CA ALA A 118 8.30 34.00 -15.30
C ALA A 118 7.72 32.65 -14.92
N VAL A 119 8.30 31.59 -15.48
CA VAL A 119 8.08 30.20 -15.08
C VAL A 119 9.24 29.82 -14.15
N LEU A 120 8.92 29.53 -12.89
CA LEU A 120 9.89 29.06 -11.91
C LEU A 120 9.63 27.58 -11.61
N ARG A 121 10.70 26.83 -11.39
CA ARG A 121 10.62 25.40 -11.06
C ARG A 121 11.38 25.10 -9.78
N GLU A 122 10.74 24.39 -8.86
CA GLU A 122 11.39 23.85 -7.66
C GLU A 122 12.46 22.81 -8.03
N PRO A 123 13.44 22.54 -7.14
CA PRO A 123 14.39 21.45 -7.34
C PRO A 123 13.67 20.11 -7.60
N PRO A 124 14.27 19.21 -8.40
CA PRO A 124 13.74 17.87 -8.59
C PRO A 124 13.58 17.12 -7.26
N ILE A 125 12.53 16.31 -7.15
CA ILE A 125 12.20 15.53 -5.95
C ILE A 125 12.74 14.12 -6.15
N PRO A 126 13.77 13.68 -5.38
CA PRO A 126 14.31 12.34 -5.52
C PRO A 126 13.28 11.31 -5.05
N VAL A 127 13.15 10.23 -5.83
CA VAL A 127 12.30 9.08 -5.52
C VAL A 127 13.14 7.83 -5.58
N GLU A 128 13.11 7.06 -4.51
CA GLU A 128 13.77 5.77 -4.40
C GLU A 128 12.73 4.68 -4.16
N VAL A 129 12.86 3.58 -4.89
CA VAL A 129 12.04 2.39 -4.71
C VAL A 129 12.89 1.36 -3.98
N HIS A 130 12.42 0.96 -2.80
CA HIS A 130 13.03 -0.08 -2.00
C HIS A 130 12.58 -1.48 -2.46
N ALA A 131 13.37 -2.50 -2.14
CA ALA A 131 13.05 -3.89 -2.43
C ALA A 131 11.77 -4.36 -1.72
N TYR A 132 11.45 -3.78 -0.55
CA TYR A 132 10.31 -4.09 0.30
C TYR A 132 10.32 -5.49 0.93
N VAL A 133 10.96 -6.48 0.32
CA VAL A 133 11.16 -7.84 0.87
C VAL A 133 12.60 -8.28 0.72
N ASP A 134 13.08 -9.09 1.69
CA ASP A 134 14.34 -9.81 1.53
C ASP A 134 14.13 -10.91 0.47
N GLY A 135 14.97 -10.94 -0.57
CA GLY A 135 14.76 -11.82 -1.71
C GLY A 135 15.85 -11.73 -2.77
N GLU A 136 15.54 -12.25 -3.95
CA GLU A 136 16.41 -12.25 -5.12
C GLU A 136 15.75 -11.51 -6.28
N ILE A 137 16.53 -10.76 -7.06
CA ILE A 137 16.06 -10.11 -8.28
C ILE A 137 15.79 -11.16 -9.35
N ASP A 138 14.52 -11.38 -9.66
CA ASP A 138 14.08 -12.34 -10.68
C ASP A 138 14.15 -11.75 -12.09
N ASP A 139 13.80 -10.47 -12.24
CA ASP A 139 13.81 -9.80 -13.54
C ASP A 139 14.11 -8.30 -13.43
N ILE A 140 14.57 -7.71 -14.53
CA ILE A 140 14.88 -6.29 -14.65
C ILE A 140 13.94 -5.65 -15.68
N TYR A 141 13.30 -4.55 -15.31
CA TYR A 141 12.58 -3.66 -16.22
C TYR A 141 13.49 -2.46 -16.54
N PRO A 142 14.11 -2.40 -17.73
CA PRO A 142 15.14 -1.40 -18.03
C PRO A 142 14.66 0.03 -17.78
N ASN A 143 15.41 0.78 -16.95
CA ASN A 143 15.09 2.15 -16.53
C ASN A 143 13.77 2.33 -15.78
N GLU A 144 13.03 1.26 -15.47
CA GLU A 144 11.72 1.33 -14.83
C GLU A 144 11.75 0.68 -13.45
N GLY A 145 12.46 -0.44 -13.26
CA GLY A 145 12.43 -1.15 -11.99
C GLY A 145 12.87 -2.59 -12.07
N VAL A 146 12.39 -3.39 -11.13
CA VAL A 146 12.75 -4.81 -11.00
C VAL A 146 11.56 -5.65 -10.56
N LYS A 147 11.63 -6.96 -10.81
CA LYS A 147 10.81 -7.96 -10.14
C LYS A 147 11.67 -8.69 -9.11
N ILE A 148 11.17 -8.79 -7.89
CA ILE A 148 11.82 -9.50 -6.78
C ILE A 148 11.01 -10.74 -6.46
N LYS A 149 11.69 -11.86 -6.24
CA LYS A 149 11.08 -13.10 -5.75
C LYS A 149 11.61 -13.47 -4.38
N THR A 150 10.73 -14.02 -3.55
CA THR A 150 11.09 -14.56 -2.24
C THR A 150 10.15 -15.70 -1.87
N THR A 151 10.66 -16.72 -1.19
CA THR A 151 9.79 -17.75 -0.60
C THR A 151 9.41 -17.30 0.80
N ALA A 152 8.11 -17.14 1.06
CA ALA A 152 7.63 -16.51 2.28
C ALA A 152 6.33 -17.15 2.78
N THR A 153 6.06 -16.96 4.07
CA THR A 153 4.67 -16.95 4.57
C THR A 153 3.99 -15.70 4.06
N TYR A 154 2.77 -15.85 3.54
CA TYR A 154 2.01 -14.76 2.93
C TYR A 154 0.59 -14.74 3.48
N ILE A 155 0.19 -13.58 4.03
CA ILE A 155 -1.14 -13.36 4.61
C ILE A 155 -1.70 -12.09 3.99
N GLN A 156 -2.90 -12.17 3.42
CA GLN A 156 -3.65 -11.00 2.98
C GLN A 156 -4.60 -10.50 4.06
N GLY A 157 -4.56 -9.20 4.31
CA GLY A 157 -5.55 -8.51 5.13
C GLY A 157 -6.79 -8.13 4.32
N ILE A 158 -7.90 -7.94 5.02
CA ILE A 158 -9.13 -7.42 4.43
C ILE A 158 -9.07 -5.91 4.21
N PHE A 159 -8.41 -5.21 5.14
CA PHE A 159 -8.34 -3.75 5.22
C PHE A 159 -7.07 -3.32 5.98
N GLY A 160 -6.59 -2.11 5.70
CA GLY A 160 -5.43 -1.55 6.36
C GLY A 160 -5.25 -0.07 6.02
N ILE A 161 -4.27 0.55 6.68
CA ILE A 161 -3.85 1.94 6.43
C ILE A 161 -2.33 2.05 6.56
N GLY A 162 -1.77 3.10 5.97
CA GLY A 162 -0.32 3.30 5.97
C GLY A 162 0.40 2.43 4.94
N GLY A 163 1.57 2.90 4.53
CA GLY A 163 2.34 2.31 3.45
C GLY A 163 3.16 1.10 3.87
N GLU A 164 4.21 0.84 3.09
CA GLU A 164 5.14 -0.25 3.30
C GLU A 164 6.06 0.00 4.49
N VAL A 165 6.15 -0.96 5.41
CA VAL A 165 7.13 -0.95 6.51
C VAL A 165 7.73 -2.34 6.72
N THR A 166 8.95 -2.35 7.26
CA THR A 166 9.63 -3.56 7.72
C THR A 166 9.99 -3.45 9.20
N GLY A 167 10.06 -4.60 9.86
CA GLY A 167 10.43 -4.72 11.27
C GLY A 167 10.50 -6.17 11.72
N LEU A 168 10.99 -6.41 12.93
CA LEU A 168 10.87 -7.72 13.57
C LEU A 168 9.45 -7.94 14.05
N LEU A 169 8.92 -9.14 13.85
CA LEU A 169 7.59 -9.52 14.30
C LEU A 169 7.58 -9.86 15.79
N GLU A 170 6.60 -9.38 16.54
CA GLU A 170 6.39 -9.74 17.94
C GLU A 170 4.90 -9.93 18.24
N VAL A 171 4.53 -11.07 18.82
CA VAL A 171 3.14 -11.31 19.24
C VAL A 171 2.95 -10.75 20.65
N VAL A 172 2.11 -9.73 20.77
CA VAL A 172 1.88 -9.02 22.04
C VAL A 172 0.62 -9.52 22.73
N SER A 173 -0.40 -9.91 21.96
CA SER A 173 -1.63 -10.47 22.51
C SER A 173 -1.41 -11.84 23.17
N SER A 174 -2.19 -12.14 24.21
CA SER A 174 -2.19 -13.45 24.87
C SER A 174 -2.89 -14.54 24.05
N SER A 175 -3.85 -14.17 23.20
CA SER A 175 -4.71 -15.08 22.44
C SER A 175 -5.31 -14.39 21.20
N PRO A 176 -5.80 -15.15 20.21
CA PRO A 176 -6.40 -14.57 19.00
C PRO A 176 -7.68 -13.75 19.25
N ASP A 177 -8.35 -13.94 20.39
CA ASP A 177 -9.55 -13.22 20.80
C ASP A 177 -9.26 -12.02 21.73
N ALA A 178 -8.02 -11.84 22.19
CA ALA A 178 -7.63 -10.74 23.07
C ALA A 178 -7.71 -9.38 22.38
N VAL A 179 -8.20 -8.37 23.09
CA VAL A 179 -8.15 -6.97 22.64
C VAL A 179 -6.76 -6.43 22.95
N LEU A 180 -6.15 -5.73 21.99
CA LEU A 180 -4.89 -5.03 22.17
C LEU A 180 -5.18 -3.63 22.73
N GLU A 181 -4.82 -3.43 24.00
CA GLU A 181 -5.03 -2.21 24.75
C GLU A 181 -3.73 -1.41 24.90
N LYS A 182 -3.86 -0.17 25.38
CA LYS A 182 -2.73 0.76 25.55
C LYS A 182 -1.61 0.18 26.42
N ASP A 183 -1.95 -0.53 27.49
CA ASP A 183 -0.99 -1.06 28.46
C ASP A 183 -0.21 -2.27 27.94
N ASP A 184 -0.70 -2.90 26.86
CA ASP A 184 0.02 -3.94 26.15
C ASP A 184 1.22 -3.36 25.39
N ILE A 185 1.19 -2.07 25.03
CA ILE A 185 2.23 -1.43 24.20
C ILE A 185 3.34 -0.83 25.05
N LYS A 186 4.53 -1.43 24.96
CA LYS A 186 5.70 -1.12 25.81
C LYS A 186 6.87 -0.57 24.99
N PRO A 187 7.81 0.17 25.62
CA PRO A 187 9.00 0.70 24.93
C PRO A 187 9.84 -0.34 24.18
N VAL A 188 9.81 -1.61 24.60
CA VAL A 188 10.51 -2.72 23.92
C VAL A 188 9.94 -3.06 22.54
N HIS A 189 8.75 -2.54 22.20
CA HIS A 189 8.10 -2.73 20.90
C HIS A 189 8.54 -1.68 19.85
N ALA A 190 9.35 -0.69 20.23
CA ALA A 190 9.85 0.33 19.32
C ALA A 190 10.62 -0.31 18.14
N GLY A 191 10.32 0.13 16.91
CA GLY A 191 10.92 -0.39 15.69
C GLY A 191 10.37 -1.75 15.21
N LYS A 192 9.43 -2.36 15.93
CA LYS A 192 8.88 -3.68 15.61
C LYS A 192 7.53 -3.60 14.90
N ILE A 193 7.11 -4.73 14.34
CA ILE A 193 5.74 -4.98 13.90
C ILE A 193 5.10 -5.89 14.94
N ILE A 194 4.02 -5.43 15.56
CA ILE A 194 3.36 -6.18 16.63
C ILE A 194 2.09 -6.85 16.14
N VAL A 195 1.76 -7.99 16.75
CA VAL A 195 0.55 -8.76 16.47
C VAL A 195 -0.38 -8.72 17.67
N GLY A 196 -1.63 -8.32 17.43
CA GLY A 196 -2.74 -8.38 18.37
C GLY A 196 -3.70 -9.53 18.08
N GLY A 197 -4.76 -9.62 18.88
CA GLY A 197 -5.82 -10.62 18.73
C GLY A 197 -7.02 -10.09 17.94
N SER A 198 -8.14 -9.82 18.61
CA SER A 198 -9.43 -9.54 17.99
C SER A 198 -9.71 -8.09 17.62
N LEU A 199 -9.04 -7.16 18.29
CA LEU A 199 -9.29 -5.73 18.13
C LEU A 199 -8.05 -4.96 18.60
N VAL A 200 -7.75 -3.82 17.98
CA VAL A 200 -6.87 -2.80 18.57
C VAL A 200 -7.67 -1.53 18.79
N THR A 201 -7.53 -0.91 19.96
CA THR A 201 -8.23 0.34 20.29
C THR A 201 -7.50 1.56 19.72
N ALA A 202 -8.20 2.67 19.53
CA ALA A 202 -7.58 3.94 19.13
C ALA A 202 -6.43 4.36 20.07
N GLU A 203 -6.60 4.19 21.39
CA GLU A 203 -5.58 4.52 22.39
C GLU A 203 -4.33 3.65 22.26
N ALA A 204 -4.50 2.35 21.99
CA ALA A 204 -3.39 1.43 21.76
C ALA A 204 -2.63 1.79 20.48
N LEU A 205 -3.34 2.15 19.40
CA LEU A 205 -2.73 2.56 18.14
C LEU A 205 -1.96 3.89 18.30
N GLN A 206 -2.52 4.86 19.03
CA GLN A 206 -1.82 6.11 19.35
C GLN A 206 -0.57 5.83 20.20
N LYS A 207 -0.68 4.96 21.21
CA LYS A 207 0.46 4.57 22.04
C LYS A 207 1.56 3.88 21.23
N ALA A 208 1.19 3.07 20.24
CA ALA A 208 2.13 2.41 19.33
C ALA A 208 2.92 3.43 18.50
N ILE A 209 2.28 4.51 18.02
CA ILE A 209 2.96 5.63 17.36
C ILE A 209 3.92 6.31 18.32
N ASP A 210 3.47 6.67 19.53
CA ASP A 210 4.29 7.38 20.51
C ASP A 210 5.55 6.58 20.91
N VAL A 211 5.44 5.25 20.94
CA VAL A 211 6.56 4.33 21.21
C VAL A 211 7.48 4.14 19.98
N GLY A 212 6.99 4.41 18.78
CA GLY A 212 7.71 4.17 17.53
C GLY A 212 7.59 2.74 17.01
N VAL A 213 6.47 2.06 17.29
CA VAL A 213 6.09 0.79 16.63
C VAL A 213 5.89 1.07 15.14
N ARG A 214 6.43 0.19 14.28
CA ARG A 214 6.38 0.37 12.82
C ARG A 214 5.03 -0.05 12.25
N GLY A 215 4.42 -1.09 12.81
CA GLY A 215 3.12 -1.55 12.37
C GLY A 215 2.41 -2.50 13.32
N VAL A 216 1.12 -2.69 13.07
CA VAL A 216 0.21 -3.54 13.85
C VAL A 216 -0.53 -4.49 12.91
N ILE A 217 -0.57 -5.77 13.25
CA ILE A 217 -1.40 -6.79 12.59
C ILE A 217 -2.46 -7.25 13.60
N VAL A 218 -3.75 -7.22 13.23
CA VAL A 218 -4.85 -7.51 14.15
C VAL A 218 -6.06 -8.10 13.43
N GLY A 219 -6.90 -8.84 14.15
CA GLY A 219 -8.14 -9.42 13.61
C GLY A 219 -9.15 -8.37 13.20
N GLY A 220 -9.35 -7.35 14.05
CA GLY A 220 -10.37 -6.33 13.83
C GLY A 220 -9.98 -4.92 14.26
N TYR A 221 -10.75 -3.94 13.80
CA TYR A 221 -10.60 -2.53 14.13
C TYR A 221 -11.96 -1.82 14.11
N ASP A 222 -12.25 -0.89 15.03
CA ASP A 222 -13.54 -0.19 15.05
C ASP A 222 -13.62 0.96 14.02
N ALA A 223 -14.71 1.03 13.25
CA ALA A 223 -14.87 2.07 12.23
C ALA A 223 -14.96 3.49 12.81
N HIS A 224 -15.54 3.64 14.01
CA HIS A 224 -15.57 4.91 14.74
C HIS A 224 -14.16 5.34 15.13
N ASP A 225 -13.40 4.42 15.74
CA ASP A 225 -12.00 4.65 16.11
C ASP A 225 -11.14 5.01 14.90
N LEU A 226 -11.51 4.57 13.70
CA LEU A 226 -10.69 4.77 12.50
C LEU A 226 -10.85 6.20 12.02
N LYS A 227 -12.10 6.66 12.03
CA LYS A 227 -12.43 8.05 11.71
C LYS A 227 -11.78 9.01 12.71
N GLU A 228 -11.83 8.69 13.99
CA GLU A 228 -11.20 9.49 15.03
C GLU A 228 -9.67 9.53 14.85
N PHE A 229 -9.06 8.37 14.65
CA PHE A 229 -7.62 8.24 14.42
C PHE A 229 -7.15 8.98 13.16
N LEU A 230 -7.91 8.88 12.06
CA LEU A 230 -7.55 9.51 10.79
C LEU A 230 -7.86 11.00 10.77
N GLY A 231 -8.92 11.44 11.45
CA GLY A 231 -9.40 12.81 11.46
C GLY A 231 -10.28 13.17 10.25
N TYR A 232 -10.63 12.19 9.41
CA TYR A 232 -11.50 12.35 8.24
C TYR A 232 -12.23 11.04 7.91
N ASP A 233 -13.23 11.12 7.03
CA ASP A 233 -14.00 9.96 6.58
C ASP A 233 -13.34 9.31 5.35
N LEU A 234 -13.09 8.00 5.41
CA LEU A 234 -12.32 7.28 4.39
C LEU A 234 -13.08 7.10 3.06
N GLY A 235 -14.40 7.31 3.05
CA GLY A 235 -15.24 7.25 1.85
C GLY A 235 -15.06 5.95 1.04
N VAL A 236 -14.34 6.03 -0.08
CA VAL A 236 -14.14 4.95 -1.07
C VAL A 236 -13.03 3.94 -0.72
N ALA A 237 -12.51 3.97 0.51
CA ALA A 237 -11.48 3.05 1.02
C ALA A 237 -10.26 2.89 0.09
N ILE A 238 -9.62 4.02 -0.22
CA ILE A 238 -8.28 4.06 -0.82
C ILE A 238 -7.33 4.51 0.29
N THR A 239 -6.41 3.64 0.68
CA THR A 239 -5.46 3.87 1.77
C THR A 239 -4.04 3.52 1.36
N GLY A 240 -3.08 3.78 2.24
CA GLY A 240 -1.65 3.49 2.07
C GLY A 240 -0.78 4.74 1.95
N THR A 241 -1.40 5.93 1.84
CA THR A 241 -0.71 7.23 1.77
C THR A 241 -0.88 8.05 3.04
N GLU A 242 -1.50 7.49 4.09
CA GLU A 242 -1.67 8.18 5.36
C GLU A 242 -0.34 8.31 6.10
N GLU A 243 0.06 9.54 6.41
CA GLU A 243 1.28 9.84 7.17
C GLU A 243 1.01 9.84 8.69
N LYS A 244 0.49 8.72 9.21
CA LYS A 244 0.18 8.57 10.65
C LYS A 244 1.34 8.01 11.48
N GLY A 245 2.44 7.64 10.84
CA GLY A 245 3.62 7.09 11.51
C GLY A 245 3.53 5.61 11.86
N ILE A 246 2.47 4.90 11.41
CA ILE A 246 2.29 3.47 11.63
C ILE A 246 1.53 2.83 10.47
N THR A 247 1.81 1.56 10.19
CA THR A 247 1.04 0.74 9.24
C THR A 247 0.14 -0.23 9.99
N LEU A 248 -1.13 -0.31 9.62
CA LEU A 248 -2.11 -1.24 10.20
C LEU A 248 -2.56 -2.23 9.13
N VAL A 249 -2.55 -3.52 9.48
CA VAL A 249 -3.13 -4.61 8.69
C VAL A 249 -4.20 -5.30 9.52
N VAL A 250 -5.44 -5.29 9.02
CA VAL A 250 -6.59 -5.95 9.61
C VAL A 250 -6.90 -7.22 8.83
N THR A 251 -6.97 -8.37 9.50
CA THR A 251 -7.13 -9.67 8.82
C THR A 251 -8.59 -10.06 8.61
N GLU A 252 -9.49 -9.80 9.56
CA GLU A 252 -10.86 -10.32 9.52
C GLU A 252 -11.92 -9.25 9.19
N GLY A 253 -11.83 -8.03 9.75
CA GLY A 253 -12.78 -6.96 9.41
C GLY A 253 -12.95 -5.85 10.45
N PHE A 254 -14.10 -5.16 10.38
CA PHE A 254 -14.40 -4.06 11.29
C PHE A 254 -15.16 -4.55 12.54
N GLY A 255 -14.80 -4.02 13.70
CA GLY A 255 -15.30 -4.40 15.01
C GLY A 255 -14.40 -5.43 15.70
N LYS A 256 -14.84 -5.93 16.86
CA LYS A 256 -14.11 -6.96 17.62
C LYS A 256 -14.29 -8.33 16.96
N ILE A 257 -13.34 -8.73 16.14
CA ILE A 257 -13.38 -10.00 15.41
C ILE A 257 -12.11 -10.77 15.72
N GLN A 258 -12.27 -11.92 16.38
CA GLN A 258 -11.16 -12.82 16.68
C GLN A 258 -10.38 -13.16 15.41
N MET A 259 -9.06 -12.98 15.45
CA MET A 259 -8.17 -13.40 14.37
C MET A 259 -8.31 -14.91 14.14
N ALA A 260 -8.39 -15.34 12.89
CA ALA A 260 -8.45 -16.76 12.57
C ALA A 260 -7.27 -17.51 13.20
N HIS A 261 -7.54 -18.64 13.87
CA HIS A 261 -6.50 -19.43 14.56
C HIS A 261 -5.31 -19.76 13.65
N LYS A 262 -5.57 -20.14 12.40
CA LYS A 262 -4.50 -20.41 11.41
C LYS A 262 -3.58 -19.20 11.22
N THR A 263 -4.15 -18.01 11.02
CA THR A 263 -3.39 -16.76 10.86
C THR A 263 -2.57 -16.45 12.10
N TYR A 264 -3.19 -16.56 13.29
CA TYR A 264 -2.53 -16.30 14.56
C TYR A 264 -1.36 -17.24 14.80
N GLU A 265 -1.53 -18.55 14.57
CA GLU A 265 -0.47 -19.53 14.74
C GLU A 265 0.67 -19.34 13.74
N LEU A 266 0.38 -18.95 12.48
CA LEU A 266 1.42 -18.60 11.51
C LEU A 266 2.25 -17.40 11.95
N LEU A 267 1.60 -16.34 12.43
CA LEU A 267 2.29 -15.14 12.93
C LEU A 267 3.11 -15.45 14.19
N LYS A 268 2.57 -16.26 15.09
CA LYS A 268 3.26 -16.70 16.30
C LYS A 268 4.47 -17.59 16.01
N ALA A 269 4.37 -18.49 15.04
CA ALA A 269 5.50 -19.31 14.60
C ALA A 269 6.63 -18.48 13.96
N ALA A 270 6.32 -17.28 13.47
CA ALA A 270 7.24 -16.34 12.85
C ALA A 270 7.77 -15.25 13.80
N GLU A 271 7.52 -15.37 15.11
CA GLU A 271 8.00 -14.39 16.08
C GLU A 271 9.53 -14.22 16.02
N GLY A 272 9.98 -12.96 16.06
CA GLY A 272 11.39 -12.59 15.90
C GLY A 272 11.91 -12.62 14.47
N MET A 273 11.11 -13.06 13.49
CA MET A 273 11.50 -12.98 12.08
C MET A 273 11.30 -11.57 11.54
N LYS A 274 12.11 -11.22 10.54
CA LYS A 274 11.95 -9.97 9.79
C LYS A 274 10.71 -10.08 8.90
N THR A 275 9.84 -9.10 8.99
CA THR A 275 8.54 -9.09 8.32
C THR A 275 8.35 -7.77 7.59
N SER A 276 7.73 -7.86 6.42
CA SER A 276 7.30 -6.73 5.62
C SER A 276 5.78 -6.68 5.62
N ILE A 277 5.20 -5.50 5.87
CA ILE A 277 3.76 -5.29 5.76
C ILE A 277 3.45 -4.06 4.92
N ASN A 278 2.28 -4.07 4.30
CA ASN A 278 1.70 -2.93 3.61
C ASN A 278 0.22 -2.83 3.98
N GLY A 279 -0.22 -1.68 4.47
CA GLY A 279 -1.61 -1.42 4.83
C GLY A 279 -2.46 -0.92 3.66
N ALA A 280 -1.85 -0.60 2.51
CA ALA A 280 -2.55 -0.04 1.36
C ALA A 280 -3.73 -0.93 0.93
N THR A 281 -4.91 -0.33 0.93
CA THR A 281 -6.17 -0.98 0.55
C THR A 281 -6.80 -0.19 -0.59
N GLN A 282 -7.23 -0.88 -1.63
CA GLN A 282 -8.02 -0.32 -2.72
C GLN A 282 -9.08 -1.32 -3.14
N ILE A 283 -10.35 -0.97 -2.93
CA ILE A 283 -11.48 -1.89 -3.15
C ILE A 283 -12.05 -1.84 -4.57
N ARG A 284 -11.77 -0.78 -5.34
CA ARG A 284 -12.26 -0.55 -6.72
C ARG A 284 -11.09 -0.57 -7.72
N ALA A 285 -11.36 -0.96 -8.97
CA ALA A 285 -10.46 -0.91 -10.14
C ALA A 285 -8.96 -1.05 -9.83
N GLY A 286 -8.38 -2.25 -9.99
CA GLY A 286 -7.01 -2.53 -9.56
C GLY A 286 -6.98 -2.77 -8.05
N VAL A 287 -7.64 -3.85 -7.61
CA VAL A 287 -7.79 -4.18 -6.19
C VAL A 287 -6.42 -4.36 -5.55
N ILE A 288 -6.15 -3.58 -4.50
CA ILE A 288 -4.96 -3.71 -3.65
C ILE A 288 -5.44 -4.18 -2.29
N ARG A 289 -4.82 -5.23 -1.77
CA ARG A 289 -5.08 -5.73 -0.43
C ARG A 289 -3.86 -5.48 0.44
N PRO A 290 -4.08 -5.14 1.72
CA PRO A 290 -3.03 -5.21 2.70
C PRO A 290 -2.41 -6.60 2.73
N GLU A 291 -1.16 -6.65 3.14
CA GLU A 291 -0.42 -7.90 3.16
C GLU A 291 0.64 -7.93 4.25
N VAL A 292 0.97 -9.16 4.63
CA VAL A 292 2.08 -9.52 5.50
C VAL A 292 2.93 -10.55 4.76
N ILE A 293 4.22 -10.27 4.63
CA ILE A 293 5.20 -11.13 3.97
C ILE A 293 6.32 -11.40 4.97
N ILE A 294 6.53 -12.68 5.25
CA ILE A 294 7.58 -13.14 6.18
C ILE A 294 8.52 -14.04 5.38
N PRO A 295 9.65 -13.50 4.88
CA PRO A 295 10.63 -14.28 4.14
C PRO A 295 11.11 -15.48 4.96
N LEU A 296 11.05 -16.67 4.35
CA LEU A 296 11.54 -17.90 4.95
C LEU A 296 13.01 -18.09 4.58
N ILE A 297 13.81 -18.52 5.55
CA ILE A 297 15.18 -18.97 5.26
C ILE A 297 15.06 -20.35 4.63
N VAL A 298 15.09 -20.40 3.31
CA VAL A 298 15.08 -21.67 2.56
C VAL A 298 16.53 -22.04 2.27
N GLU A 299 17.02 -23.11 2.90
CA GLU A 299 18.24 -23.76 2.45
C GLU A 299 18.01 -24.35 1.05
N ALA A 300 19.02 -24.31 0.18
CA ALA A 300 18.92 -24.48 -1.27
C ALA A 300 18.45 -25.88 -1.79
N HIS A 301 17.79 -26.69 -0.96
CA HIS A 301 17.41 -28.07 -1.27
C HIS A 301 15.92 -28.40 -1.12
N ASP A 302 15.06 -27.44 -0.77
CA ASP A 302 13.65 -27.73 -0.52
C ASP A 302 12.72 -27.10 -1.57
N GLU A 303 12.85 -27.58 -2.80
CA GLU A 303 11.90 -27.34 -3.90
C GLU A 303 10.61 -28.14 -3.70
N GLN A 304 9.91 -27.91 -2.60
CA GLN A 304 8.47 -28.13 -2.55
C GLN A 304 7.80 -26.78 -2.72
N VAL A 305 7.79 -26.33 -3.98
CA VAL A 305 6.88 -25.27 -4.44
C VAL A 305 5.50 -25.90 -4.46
N HIS A 306 4.66 -25.57 -3.47
CA HIS A 306 3.22 -25.77 -3.63
C HIS A 306 2.78 -24.93 -4.82
N GLN A 307 2.59 -25.59 -5.97
CA GLN A 307 2.06 -24.97 -7.17
C GLN A 307 0.71 -24.33 -6.84
N GLY A 308 0.58 -23.05 -7.20
CA GLY A 308 -0.58 -22.25 -6.87
C GLY A 308 -1.90 -22.84 -7.38
N ASN A 309 -2.94 -22.63 -6.58
CA ASN A 309 -4.35 -22.56 -6.95
C ASN A 309 -4.78 -23.44 -8.13
N ASN A 310 -4.96 -24.73 -7.85
CA ASN A 310 -6.12 -25.39 -8.42
C ASN A 310 -7.34 -24.69 -7.82
N GLY A 311 -8.01 -23.81 -8.58
CA GLY A 311 -9.26 -23.18 -8.14
C GLY A 311 -10.29 -24.22 -7.70
N MET A 312 -11.47 -23.79 -7.26
CA MET A 312 -12.53 -24.68 -6.75
C MET A 312 -12.67 -25.97 -7.58
N LEU A 313 -12.33 -27.12 -6.98
CA LEU A 313 -12.47 -28.47 -7.55
C LEU A 313 -13.57 -29.23 -6.81
N VAL A 314 -14.08 -30.30 -7.44
CA VAL A 314 -14.94 -31.26 -6.73
C VAL A 314 -14.15 -31.85 -5.55
N GLY A 315 -14.77 -31.82 -4.37
CA GLY A 315 -14.17 -32.23 -3.11
C GLY A 315 -13.57 -31.08 -2.28
N THR A 316 -13.47 -29.87 -2.82
CA THR A 316 -12.95 -28.69 -2.10
C THR A 316 -13.91 -28.30 -0.97
N SER A 317 -13.37 -27.96 0.20
CA SER A 317 -14.13 -27.37 1.30
C SER A 317 -14.39 -25.89 1.03
N VAL A 318 -15.63 -25.46 1.17
CA VAL A 318 -16.05 -24.08 0.92
C VAL A 318 -16.94 -23.58 2.07
N ARG A 319 -16.90 -22.28 2.35
CA ARG A 319 -17.82 -21.61 3.27
C ARG A 319 -18.81 -20.77 2.50
N ILE A 320 -20.09 -20.83 2.88
CA ILE A 320 -21.13 -20.03 2.26
C ILE A 320 -21.07 -18.61 2.83
N ILE A 321 -20.91 -17.60 1.97
CA ILE A 321 -20.77 -16.18 2.34
C ILE A 321 -22.03 -15.36 2.06
N ARG A 322 -23.18 -16.02 1.86
CA ARG A 322 -24.48 -15.38 1.69
C ARG A 322 -25.58 -16.05 2.51
N GLN A 323 -26.51 -15.23 2.97
CA GLN A 323 -27.77 -15.69 3.55
C GLN A 323 -28.56 -16.53 2.53
N PRO A 324 -29.36 -17.52 2.95
CA PRO A 324 -29.69 -17.84 4.36
C PRO A 324 -28.65 -18.71 5.08
N HIS A 325 -27.71 -19.32 4.36
CA HIS A 325 -26.75 -20.29 4.90
C HIS A 325 -25.39 -19.67 5.27
N PHE A 326 -25.37 -18.38 5.62
CA PHE A 326 -24.12 -17.65 5.85
C PHE A 326 -23.29 -18.32 6.96
N GLY A 327 -22.03 -18.61 6.67
CA GLY A 327 -21.09 -19.24 7.60
C GLY A 327 -21.07 -20.77 7.57
N GLU A 328 -22.05 -21.43 6.92
CA GLU A 328 -22.07 -22.90 6.83
C GLU A 328 -20.91 -23.42 5.97
N VAL A 329 -20.30 -24.51 6.42
CA VAL A 329 -19.25 -25.22 5.70
C VAL A 329 -19.86 -26.34 4.87
N ALA A 330 -19.44 -26.42 3.62
CA ALA A 330 -19.90 -27.41 2.68
C ALA A 330 -18.75 -27.95 1.82
N LYS A 331 -18.98 -29.09 1.18
CA LYS A 331 -18.04 -29.70 0.24
C LYS A 331 -18.57 -29.57 -1.17
N VAL A 332 -17.72 -29.17 -2.11
CA VAL A 332 -18.10 -29.09 -3.53
C VAL A 332 -18.36 -30.50 -4.06
N VAL A 333 -19.56 -30.74 -4.57
CA VAL A 333 -19.93 -32.04 -5.17
C VAL A 333 -19.94 -31.99 -6.69
N ASN A 334 -20.19 -30.84 -7.29
CA ASN A 334 -20.18 -30.67 -8.73
C ASN A 334 -19.93 -29.22 -9.14
N LEU A 335 -19.35 -29.02 -10.33
CA LEU A 335 -19.02 -27.72 -10.90
C LEU A 335 -19.54 -27.64 -12.34
N PRO A 336 -20.81 -27.23 -12.54
CA PRO A 336 -21.37 -27.08 -13.87
C PRO A 336 -20.51 -26.17 -14.75
N GLU A 337 -20.17 -26.66 -15.95
CA GLU A 337 -19.33 -25.91 -16.91
C GLU A 337 -20.07 -24.73 -17.53
N LYS A 338 -21.39 -24.88 -17.74
CA LYS A 338 -22.24 -23.86 -18.36
C LYS A 338 -22.90 -23.01 -17.26
N PRO A 339 -22.92 -21.67 -17.40
CA PRO A 339 -23.69 -20.80 -16.52
C PRO A 339 -25.18 -21.18 -16.51
N VAL A 340 -25.79 -21.17 -15.33
CA VAL A 340 -27.19 -21.49 -15.10
C VAL A 340 -27.97 -20.20 -14.87
N VAL A 341 -29.23 -20.16 -15.30
CA VAL A 341 -30.16 -19.07 -14.98
C VAL A 341 -30.71 -19.34 -13.59
N ILE A 342 -30.40 -18.47 -12.64
CA ILE A 342 -30.93 -18.56 -11.26
C ILE A 342 -32.27 -17.83 -11.16
N GLU A 343 -32.97 -17.95 -10.03
CA GLU A 343 -34.31 -17.37 -9.79
C GLU A 343 -34.39 -15.86 -10.08
N SER A 344 -33.28 -15.13 -9.88
CA SER A 344 -33.17 -13.70 -10.24
C SER A 344 -33.07 -13.43 -11.74
N GLU A 345 -33.26 -14.44 -12.59
CA GLU A 345 -33.07 -14.44 -14.05
C GLU A 345 -31.62 -14.16 -14.52
N ALA A 346 -30.70 -13.90 -13.59
CA ALA A 346 -29.29 -13.73 -13.88
C ALA A 346 -28.65 -15.04 -14.36
N LYS A 347 -27.83 -14.96 -15.42
CA LYS A 347 -27.06 -16.08 -15.94
C LYS A 347 -25.68 -16.10 -15.29
N VAL A 348 -25.48 -16.98 -14.31
CA VAL A 348 -24.28 -17.00 -13.45
C VAL A 348 -23.63 -18.37 -13.42
N ARG A 349 -22.32 -18.41 -13.12
CA ARG A 349 -21.64 -19.67 -12.83
C ARG A 349 -22.02 -20.13 -11.44
N VAL A 350 -22.43 -21.38 -11.32
CA VAL A 350 -22.85 -21.99 -10.06
C VAL A 350 -21.85 -23.04 -9.59
N VAL A 351 -22.01 -23.45 -8.35
CA VAL A 351 -21.36 -24.59 -7.71
C VAL A 351 -22.43 -25.38 -6.98
N ASP A 352 -22.37 -26.70 -7.11
CA ASP A 352 -23.19 -27.61 -6.31
C ASP A 352 -22.36 -28.03 -5.09
N ILE A 353 -22.91 -27.81 -3.91
CA ILE A 353 -22.26 -28.08 -2.63
C ILE A 353 -23.15 -28.98 -1.77
N GLU A 354 -22.52 -29.74 -0.88
CA GLU A 354 -23.19 -30.54 0.13
C GLU A 354 -22.70 -30.10 1.51
N THR A 355 -23.61 -29.57 2.32
CA THR A 355 -23.31 -29.12 3.69
C THR A 355 -23.05 -30.33 4.59
N THR A 356 -22.46 -30.10 5.77
CA THR A 356 -22.24 -31.16 6.77
C THR A 356 -23.53 -31.83 7.26
N SER A 357 -24.68 -31.18 7.10
CA SER A 357 -26.00 -31.74 7.42
C SER A 357 -26.57 -32.65 6.32
N GLY A 358 -25.86 -32.81 5.19
CA GLY A 358 -26.29 -33.59 4.02
C GLY A 358 -27.20 -32.81 3.06
N LEU A 359 -27.47 -31.53 3.32
CA LEU A 359 -28.25 -30.68 2.41
C LEU A 359 -27.42 -30.33 1.17
N LYS A 360 -27.98 -30.61 -0.01
CA LYS A 360 -27.40 -30.24 -1.31
C LYS A 360 -27.97 -28.92 -1.80
N LEU A 361 -27.08 -27.98 -2.14
CA LEU A 361 -27.42 -26.64 -2.58
C LEU A 361 -26.68 -26.31 -3.89
N THR A 362 -27.33 -25.57 -4.78
CA THR A 362 -26.71 -24.96 -5.95
C THR A 362 -26.64 -23.45 -5.73
N LEU A 363 -25.43 -22.90 -5.60
CA LEU A 363 -25.22 -21.49 -5.33
C LEU A 363 -24.36 -20.84 -6.42
N PRO A 364 -24.53 -19.54 -6.69
CA PRO A 364 -23.55 -18.79 -7.47
C PRO A 364 -22.14 -18.97 -6.86
N ARG A 365 -21.11 -19.15 -7.69
CA ARG A 365 -19.73 -19.31 -7.20
C ARG A 365 -19.26 -18.12 -6.36
N ALA A 366 -19.81 -16.93 -6.62
CA ALA A 366 -19.54 -15.72 -5.85
C ALA A 366 -20.14 -15.73 -4.43
N ASN A 367 -20.98 -16.71 -4.08
CA ASN A 367 -21.62 -16.85 -2.78
C ASN A 367 -20.91 -17.86 -1.88
N VAL A 368 -19.76 -18.39 -2.31
CA VAL A 368 -18.94 -19.27 -1.51
C VAL A 368 -17.47 -18.83 -1.58
N GLU A 369 -16.73 -19.07 -0.52
CA GLU A 369 -15.27 -18.90 -0.47
C GLU A 369 -14.60 -20.27 -0.22
N ILE A 370 -13.43 -20.51 -0.81
CA ILE A 370 -12.66 -21.74 -0.56
C ILE A 370 -12.04 -21.64 0.83
N ILE A 371 -12.14 -22.74 1.59
CA ILE A 371 -11.39 -22.92 2.83
C ILE A 371 -10.05 -23.54 2.45
N GLU A 372 -8.98 -22.75 2.44
CA GLU A 372 -7.61 -23.24 2.21
C GLU A 372 -7.10 -23.95 3.48
N GLU A 373 -6.83 -25.26 3.40
CA GLU A 373 -6.17 -26.03 4.48
C GLU A 373 -4.74 -25.56 4.75
#